data_AF-A0A8T5KS14-F1
#
_entry.id   AF-A0A8T5KS14-F1
#
_cell.length_a   1.000
_cell.length_b   1.000
_cell.length_c   1.000
_cell.angle_alpha   90.00
_cell.angle_beta   90.00
_cell.angle_gamma   90.00
#
_symmetry.space_group_name_H-M   'P 1'
#
loop_
_entity.id
_entity.type
_entity.pdbx_description
1 polymer ?
#
loop_
_entity_poly.entity_id
_entity_poly.type
_entity_poly.pdbx_seq_one_letter_code
_entity_poly.pdbx_strand_id
1 'polypeptide(L)' 'MISKQKIKEFVKKNYSKKISLKAIEKLENLLEREIGEVIAGAARRADFSGRIVIKEEDIESF' A
#
# COMPACT_ATOMS: atom_id res chain seq x y z
N MET A 1 -5.09 0.27 7.30
CA MET A 1 -5.38 1.49 6.49
C MET A 1 -4.22 2.48 6.63
N ILE A 2 -3.81 3.11 5.53
CA ILE A 2 -2.80 4.18 5.55
C ILE A 2 -3.39 5.38 6.29
N SER A 3 -2.62 6.02 7.17
CA SER A 3 -3.11 7.19 7.90
C SER A 3 -3.34 8.37 6.96
N LYS A 4 -4.55 8.98 7.03
CA LYS A 4 -4.87 10.26 6.37
C LYS A 4 -3.83 11.35 6.65
N GLN A 5 -3.23 11.34 7.84
CA GLN A 5 -2.19 12.30 8.21
C GLN A 5 -0.90 12.06 7.40
N LYS A 6 -0.47 10.81 7.25
CA LYS A 6 0.71 10.47 6.43
C LYS A 6 0.53 10.90 4.98
N ILE A 7 -0.66 10.71 4.40
CA ILE A 7 -0.96 11.15 3.04
C ILE A 7 -0.86 12.68 2.94
N LYS A 8 -1.45 13.43 3.88
CA LYS A 8 -1.35 14.89 3.91
C LYS A 8 0.10 15.38 4.03
N GLU A 9 0.87 14.78 4.92
CA GLU A 9 2.29 15.11 5.14
C GLU A 9 3.12 14.82 3.89
N PHE A 10 2.90 13.67 3.24
CA PHE A 10 3.58 13.29 2.00
C PHE A 10 3.30 14.29 0.86
N VAL A 11 2.04 14.67 0.66
CA VAL A 11 1.67 15.64 -0.40
C VAL A 11 2.27 17.02 -0.12
N LYS A 12 2.23 17.45 1.15
CA LYS A 12 2.82 18.73 1.55
C LYS A 12 4.35 18.71 1.36
N LYS A 13 5.03 17.63 1.76
CA LYS A 13 6.49 17.52 1.69
C LYS A 13 7.02 17.47 0.25
N ASN A 14 6.40 16.68 -0.61
CA ASN A 14 6.93 16.43 -1.95
C ASN A 14 6.42 17.41 -3.01
N TYR A 15 5.22 17.97 -2.81
CA TYR A 15 4.55 18.78 -3.83
C TYR A 15 4.16 20.17 -3.33
N SER A 16 4.40 20.51 -2.06
CA SER A 16 4.00 21.77 -1.43
C SER A 16 2.51 22.10 -1.62
N LYS A 17 1.66 21.06 -1.70
CA LYS A 17 0.22 21.17 -1.94
C LYS A 17 -0.59 20.73 -0.74
N LYS A 18 -1.81 21.26 -0.64
CA LYS A 18 -2.87 20.71 0.22
C LYS A 18 -3.67 19.67 -0.57
N ILE A 19 -4.19 18.67 0.11
CA ILE A 19 -5.05 17.64 -0.49
C ILE A 19 -6.41 17.66 0.22
N SER A 20 -7.49 17.57 -0.57
CA SER A 20 -8.86 17.57 -0.05
C SER A 20 -9.21 16.22 0.59
N LEU A 21 -10.19 16.20 1.49
CA LEU A 21 -10.60 14.98 2.18
C LEU A 21 -11.09 13.89 1.20
N LYS A 22 -11.91 14.26 0.21
CA LYS A 22 -12.41 13.35 -0.84
C LYS A 22 -11.27 12.75 -1.67
N ALA A 23 -10.21 13.53 -1.95
CA ALA A 23 -9.06 13.03 -2.70
C ALA A 23 -8.24 12.03 -1.85
N ILE A 24 -8.14 12.26 -0.53
CA ILE A 24 -7.51 11.31 0.39
C ILE A 24 -8.29 10.00 0.40
N GLU A 25 -9.61 10.04 0.54
CA GLU A 25 -10.46 8.84 0.57
C GLU A 25 -10.36 8.04 -0.73
N LYS A 26 -10.36 8.73 -1.88
CA LYS A 26 -10.15 8.07 -3.18
C LYS A 26 -8.76 7.43 -3.27
N LEU A 27 -7.73 8.09 -2.75
CA LEU A 27 -6.37 7.55 -2.72
C LEU A 27 -6.25 6.35 -1.77
N GLU A 28 -6.90 6.39 -0.60
CA GLU A 28 -6.95 5.27 0.34
C GLU A 28 -7.53 4.02 -0.33
N ASN A 29 -8.68 4.15 -1.01
CA ASN A 29 -9.30 3.03 -1.73
C ASN A 29 -8.40 2.47 -2.84
N LEU A 30 -7.72 3.34 -3.59
CA LEU A 30 -6.77 2.91 -4.62
C LEU A 30 -5.59 2.17 -4.00
N LEU A 31 -4.95 2.74 -2.98
CA LEU A 31 -3.81 2.12 -2.30
C LEU A 31 -4.18 0.79 -1.65
N GLU A 32 -5.37 0.69 -1.06
CA GLU A 32 -5.86 -0.57 -0.47
C GLU A 32 -6.01 -1.67 -1.53
N ARG A 33 -6.54 -1.32 -2.71
CA ARG A 33 -6.62 -2.26 -3.84
C ARG A 33 -5.24 -2.72 -4.30
N GLU A 34 -4.34 -1.77 -4.59
CA GLU A 34 -3.00 -2.10 -5.08
C GLU A 34 -2.22 -2.94 -4.05
N ILE A 35 -2.21 -2.53 -2.77
CA ILE A 35 -1.57 -3.28 -1.68
C ILE A 35 -2.19 -4.68 -1.54
N GLY A 36 -3.51 -4.80 -1.68
CA GLY A 36 -4.21 -6.08 -1.65
C GLY A 36 -3.70 -7.05 -2.72
N GLU A 37 -3.47 -6.56 -3.94
CA GLU A 37 -2.91 -7.36 -5.03
C GLU A 37 -1.47 -7.80 -4.72
N VAL A 38 -0.64 -6.90 -4.19
CA VAL A 38 0.75 -7.22 -3.78
C VAL A 38 0.75 -8.31 -2.72
N ILE A 39 -0.07 -8.16 -1.66
CA ILE A 39 -0.16 -9.12 -0.56
C ILE A 39 -0.68 -10.47 -1.06
N ALA A 40 -1.67 -10.49 -1.97
CA ALA A 40 -2.20 -11.72 -2.54
C ALA A 40 -1.15 -12.46 -3.41
N GLY A 41 -0.29 -11.72 -4.11
CA GLY A 41 0.87 -12.31 -4.80
C GLY A 41 1.88 -12.89 -3.81
N ALA A 42 2.24 -12.13 -2.78
CA ALA A 42 3.22 -12.54 -1.78
C ALA A 42 2.74 -13.75 -0.94
N ALA A 43 1.46 -13.77 -0.55
CA ALA A 43 0.85 -14.91 0.14
C ALA A 43 0.96 -16.20 -0.68
N ARG A 44 0.63 -16.14 -1.98
CA ARG A 44 0.76 -17.31 -2.88
C ARG A 44 2.20 -17.81 -2.94
N ARG A 45 3.20 -16.93 -3.04
CA ARG A 45 4.61 -17.32 -3.06
C ARG A 45 5.07 -17.96 -1.74
N ALA A 46 4.60 -17.42 -0.61
CA ALA A 46 4.84 -18.02 0.70
C ALA A 46 4.22 -19.43 0.79
N ASP A 47 2.98 -19.60 0.31
CA ASP A 47 2.29 -20.89 0.26
C ASP A 47 3.02 -21.91 -0.62
N PHE A 48 3.47 -21.50 -1.83
CA PHE A 48 4.29 -22.35 -2.71
C PHE A 48 5.61 -22.78 -2.07
N SER A 49 6.14 -21.95 -1.17
CA SER A 49 7.37 -22.23 -0.41
C SER A 49 7.11 -23.03 0.88
N GLY A 50 5.85 -23.41 1.15
CA GLY A 50 5.45 -24.13 2.37
C GLY A 50 5.51 -23.29 3.64
N ARG A 51 5.46 -21.95 3.53
CA ARG A 51 5.58 -21.01 4.64
C ARG A 51 4.24 -20.39 4.99
N ILE A 52 3.97 -20.25 6.29
CA ILE A 52 2.79 -19.54 6.83
C ILE A 52 3.06 -18.03 6.99
N VAL A 53 4.34 -17.62 6.96
CA VAL A 53 4.78 -16.23 7.12
C VAL A 53 5.26 -15.70 5.78
N ILE A 54 4.68 -14.60 5.32
CA ILE A 54 5.16 -13.81 4.18
C ILE A 54 6.46 -13.12 4.58
N LYS A 55 7.52 -13.34 3.79
CA LYS A 55 8.82 -12.70 3.99
C LYS A 55 9.10 -11.64 2.93
N GLU A 56 10.19 -10.90 3.11
CA GLU A 56 10.63 -9.88 2.16
C GLU A 56 10.84 -10.46 0.76
N GLU A 57 11.40 -11.67 0.64
CA GLU A 57 11.60 -12.33 -0.66
C GLU A 57 10.29 -12.69 -1.39
N ASP A 58 9.16 -12.71 -0.68
CA ASP A 58 7.85 -12.97 -1.27
C ASP A 58 7.23 -11.68 -1.85
N ILE A 59 7.77 -10.51 -1.57
CA ILE A 59 7.28 -9.23 -2.10
C ILE A 59 8.07 -8.88 -3.36
N GLU A 60 7.48 -9.13 -4.53
CA GLU A 60 8.04 -8.67 -5.80
C GLU A 60 7.99 -7.14 -5.88
N SER A 61 9.09 -6.54 -6.31
CA SER A 61 9.15 -5.12 -6.65
C SER A 61 8.62 -4.92 -8.06
N PHE A 62 7.66 -4.00 -8.22
CA PHE A 62 7.14 -3.55 -9.50
C PHE A 62 8.08 -2.52 -10.15
#